data_AF-A0A4R1G760-F1
#
_entry.id   AF-A0A4R1G760-F1
#
_cell.length_a   1.000
_cell.length_b   1.000
_cell.length_c   1.000
_cell.angle_alpha   90.00
_cell.angle_beta   90.00
_cell.angle_gamma   90.00
#
_symmetry.space_group_name_H-M   'P 1'
#
loop_
_entity.id
_entity.type
_entity.pdbx_description
1 polymer ?
#
loop_
_entity_poly.entity_id
_entity_poly.type
_entity_poly.pdbx_seq_one_letter_code
_entity_poly.pdbx_strand_id
1 'polypeptide(L)'
;MGRKILLATLITGLLSFGSCSSDNDVCLLTDRCYFAAPFEASKFTGFLTRKYLKVHVDIVQDRNSLIKFLNLSRYNAFITDTETAKFITGNNNKWVLICRIAVKRPASPLKTYSIVVNSNLLRHKEILINLIESWNRGVDLLKDPAVQKVIFKNLNIRADGKLKLVHCTG
;
A
#
# COMPACT_ATOMS: atom_id res chain seq x y z
N MET A 1 -2.46 4.11 -49.77
CA MET A 1 -1.31 3.53 -49.03
C MET A 1 -1.51 3.79 -47.54
N GLY A 2 -2.12 2.85 -46.84
CA GLY A 2 -2.41 2.95 -45.40
C GLY A 2 -1.21 2.55 -44.56
N ARG A 3 -0.75 3.43 -43.66
CA ARG A 3 0.25 3.07 -42.65
C ARG A 3 -0.45 2.43 -41.46
N LYS A 4 -0.10 1.17 -41.25
CA LYS A 4 -0.56 0.28 -40.20
C LYS A 4 -0.15 0.82 -38.83
N ILE A 5 -1.09 0.70 -37.90
CA ILE A 5 -1.05 1.10 -36.50
C ILE A 5 0.12 0.40 -35.78
N LEU A 6 0.99 1.17 -35.15
CA LEU A 6 2.05 0.69 -34.26
C LEU A 6 1.43 0.44 -32.88
N LEU A 7 0.72 -0.69 -32.75
CA LEU A 7 0.10 -1.18 -31.51
C LEU A 7 1.02 -2.23 -30.88
N ALA A 8 2.19 -1.85 -30.38
CA ALA A 8 3.15 -2.83 -29.87
C ALA A 8 4.06 -2.30 -28.73
N THR A 9 3.52 -1.46 -27.84
CA THR A 9 4.29 -0.93 -26.69
C THR A 9 3.40 -0.69 -25.46
N LEU A 10 2.65 -1.71 -25.01
CA LEU A 10 1.95 -1.61 -23.71
C LEU A 10 1.78 -2.93 -22.93
N ILE A 11 2.47 -4.02 -23.30
CA ILE A 11 2.30 -5.34 -22.66
C ILE A 11 3.66 -5.95 -22.27
N THR A 12 4.55 -5.15 -21.69
CA THR A 12 5.82 -5.66 -21.13
C THR A 12 6.04 -5.26 -19.67
N GLY A 13 5.08 -4.56 -19.06
CA GLY A 13 5.11 -4.19 -17.63
C GLY A 13 4.21 -5.04 -16.73
N LEU A 14 3.56 -6.09 -17.27
CA LEU A 14 2.48 -6.82 -16.59
C LEU A 14 2.91 -8.18 -16.00
N LEU A 15 4.19 -8.55 -16.04
CA LEU A 15 4.66 -9.89 -15.63
C LEU A 15 5.84 -9.90 -14.64
N SER A 16 6.12 -8.81 -13.93
CA SER A 16 6.87 -8.92 -12.68
C SER A 16 5.93 -9.31 -11.53
N PHE A 17 5.23 -10.44 -11.69
CA PHE A 17 4.51 -11.11 -10.62
C PHE A 17 5.54 -11.75 -9.69
N GLY A 18 6.10 -10.95 -8.78
CA GLY A 18 6.75 -11.50 -7.60
C GLY A 18 5.72 -12.35 -6.85
N SER A 19 5.93 -13.67 -6.82
CA SER A 19 5.15 -14.55 -5.96
C SER A 19 5.48 -14.17 -4.51
N CYS A 20 4.48 -13.72 -3.75
CA CYS A 20 4.57 -13.68 -2.29
C CYS A 20 4.63 -15.13 -1.81
N SER A 21 5.84 -15.69 -1.73
CA SER A 21 6.03 -17.09 -1.35
C SER A 21 6.97 -17.26 -0.17
N SER A 22 7.57 -16.17 0.32
CA SER A 22 8.38 -16.20 1.53
C SER A 22 7.55 -15.81 2.75
N ASP A 23 7.82 -16.45 3.89
CA ASP A 23 7.16 -16.12 5.16
C ASP A 23 7.31 -14.64 5.54
N ASN A 24 8.33 -13.95 5.00
CA ASN A 24 8.65 -12.55 5.28
C ASN A 24 8.14 -11.55 4.22
N ASP A 25 7.26 -11.99 3.32
CA ASP A 25 6.70 -11.13 2.29
C ASP A 25 5.32 -10.60 2.70
N VAL A 26 5.12 -9.28 2.63
CA VAL A 26 3.81 -8.64 2.75
C VAL A 26 3.40 -8.12 1.38
N CYS A 27 2.38 -8.75 0.79
CA CYS A 27 1.75 -8.30 -0.43
C CYS A 27 0.49 -7.52 -0.07
N LEU A 28 0.62 -6.19 -0.17
CA LEU A 28 -0.36 -5.20 0.20
C LEU A 28 -1.10 -4.70 -1.03
N LEU A 29 -2.42 -4.72 -0.99
CA LEU A 29 -3.28 -4.20 -2.05
C LEU A 29 -3.89 -2.85 -1.66
N THR A 30 -4.02 -1.91 -2.60
CA THR A 30 -4.74 -0.66 -2.36
C THR A 30 -5.34 -0.04 -3.62
N ASP A 31 -6.39 0.77 -3.49
CA ASP A 31 -7.00 1.56 -4.57
C ASP A 31 -6.43 2.98 -4.70
N ARG A 32 -5.39 3.33 -3.90
CA ARG A 32 -4.79 4.66 -3.89
C ARG A 32 -3.26 4.61 -3.93
N CYS A 33 -2.69 5.21 -4.98
CA CYS A 33 -1.24 5.23 -5.21
C CYS A 33 -0.42 5.82 -4.05
N TYR A 34 -0.94 6.83 -3.35
CA TYR A 34 -0.20 7.52 -2.30
C TYR A 34 0.01 6.68 -1.03
N PHE A 35 -0.66 5.54 -0.88
CA PHE A 35 -0.39 4.60 0.22
C PHE A 35 0.87 3.77 0.01
N ALA A 36 1.43 3.73 -1.21
CA ALA A 36 2.75 3.16 -1.43
C ALA A 36 3.87 4.05 -0.86
N ALA A 37 3.64 5.35 -0.69
CA ALA A 37 4.69 6.31 -0.36
C ALA A 37 5.38 6.06 1.00
N PRO A 38 4.67 5.76 2.12
CA PRO A 38 5.34 5.43 3.37
C PRO A 38 6.25 4.21 3.27
N PHE A 39 5.81 3.16 2.58
CA PHE A 39 6.61 1.95 2.41
C PHE A 39 7.83 2.20 1.52
N GLU A 40 7.68 2.98 0.44
CA GLU A 40 8.81 3.35 -0.42
C GLU A 40 9.82 4.26 0.30
N ALA A 41 9.36 5.18 1.16
CA ALA A 41 10.25 6.00 1.99
C ALA A 41 11.03 5.15 3.00
N SER A 42 10.37 4.20 3.67
CA SER A 42 11.03 3.27 4.58
C SER A 42 12.01 2.34 3.87
N LYS A 43 11.68 1.90 2.65
CA LYS A 43 12.59 1.14 1.78
C LYS A 43 13.82 1.96 1.39
N PHE A 44 13.61 3.21 0.95
CA PHE A 44 14.67 4.13 0.53
C PHE A 44 15.72 4.37 1.63
N THR A 45 15.29 4.39 2.90
CA THR A 45 16.22 4.54 4.05
C THR A 45 16.83 3.22 4.54
N GLY A 46 16.54 2.10 3.86
CA GLY A 46 17.04 0.76 4.20
C GLY A 46 16.38 0.13 5.42
N PHE A 47 15.30 0.71 5.97
CA PHE A 47 14.63 0.16 7.16
C PHE A 47 14.08 -1.24 6.91
N LEU A 48 13.32 -1.42 5.82
CA LEU A 48 12.74 -2.70 5.44
C LEU A 48 13.81 -3.78 5.23
N THR A 49 14.94 -3.43 4.61
CA THR A 49 16.07 -4.33 4.40
C THR A 49 16.67 -4.80 5.73
N ARG A 50 16.88 -3.90 6.69
CA ARG A 50 17.42 -4.25 8.02
C ARG A 50 16.49 -5.15 8.83
N LYS A 51 15.19 -5.04 8.59
CA LYS A 51 14.15 -5.87 9.24
C LYS A 51 13.84 -7.16 8.48
N TYR A 52 14.57 -7.45 7.39
CA TYR A 52 14.34 -8.59 6.51
C TYR A 52 12.88 -8.70 6.01
N LEU A 53 12.17 -7.58 5.92
CA LEU A 53 10.77 -7.50 5.52
C LEU A 53 10.67 -7.04 4.08
N LYS A 54 9.97 -7.80 3.22
CA LYS A 54 9.66 -7.37 1.85
C LYS A 54 8.23 -6.91 1.78
N VAL A 55 8.00 -5.65 1.44
CA VAL A 55 6.66 -5.10 1.23
C VAL A 55 6.46 -4.82 -0.25
N HIS A 56 5.47 -5.48 -0.84
CA HIS A 56 5.02 -5.26 -2.21
C HIS A 56 3.67 -4.55 -2.17
N VAL A 57 3.58 -3.36 -2.78
CA VAL A 57 2.34 -2.57 -2.81
C VAL A 57 1.78 -2.57 -4.23
N ASP A 58 0.70 -3.30 -4.43
CA ASP A 58 -0.04 -3.31 -5.69
C ASP A 58 -1.19 -2.31 -5.65
N ILE A 59 -1.32 -1.53 -6.73
CA ILE A 59 -2.33 -0.48 -6.86
C ILE A 59 -3.35 -0.92 -7.90
N VAL A 60 -4.62 -0.99 -7.51
CA VAL A 60 -5.74 -1.28 -8.41
C VAL A 60 -6.49 0.00 -8.79
N GLN A 61 -7.28 -0.08 -9.86
CA GLN A 61 -7.96 1.08 -10.44
C GLN A 61 -9.05 1.64 -9.52
N ASP A 62 -9.76 0.77 -8.79
CA ASP A 62 -10.92 1.13 -8.00
C ASP A 62 -11.21 0.12 -6.87
N ARG A 63 -12.20 0.47 -6.05
CA ARG A 63 -12.66 -0.33 -4.90
C ARG A 63 -13.21 -1.71 -5.30
N ASN A 64 -13.95 -1.81 -6.40
CA ASN A 64 -14.51 -3.09 -6.86
C ASN A 64 -13.39 -4.02 -7.31
N SER A 65 -12.39 -3.47 -8.01
CA SER A 65 -11.17 -4.19 -8.36
C SER A 65 -10.44 -4.68 -7.10
N LEU A 66 -10.32 -3.84 -6.07
CA LEU A 66 -9.72 -4.24 -4.78
C LEU A 66 -10.40 -5.50 -4.22
N ILE A 67 -11.73 -5.48 -4.10
CA ILE A 67 -12.51 -6.61 -3.57
C ILE A 67 -12.32 -7.88 -4.42
N LYS A 68 -12.30 -7.75 -5.76
CA LYS A 68 -12.05 -8.88 -6.67
C LYS A 68 -10.67 -9.49 -6.43
N PHE A 69 -9.64 -8.65 -6.31
CA PHE A 69 -8.25 -9.07 -6.16
C PHE A 69 -7.94 -9.61 -4.75
N LEU A 70 -8.67 -9.19 -3.71
CA LEU A 70 -8.50 -9.73 -2.34
C LEU A 70 -8.72 -11.23 -2.24
N ASN A 71 -9.54 -11.81 -3.12
CA ASN A 71 -9.76 -13.25 -3.15
C ASN A 71 -8.59 -14.04 -3.76
N LEU A 72 -7.61 -13.36 -4.36
CA LEU A 72 -6.39 -14.02 -4.81
C LEU A 72 -5.48 -14.35 -3.63
N SER A 73 -4.97 -15.58 -3.59
CA SER A 73 -4.16 -16.12 -2.49
C SER A 73 -2.87 -15.37 -2.20
N ARG A 74 -2.41 -14.52 -3.14
CA ARG A 74 -1.13 -13.82 -3.01
C ARG A 74 -1.13 -12.65 -2.03
N TYR A 75 -2.28 -12.05 -1.72
CA TYR A 75 -2.34 -10.86 -0.88
C TYR A 75 -2.61 -11.24 0.57
N ASN A 76 -1.83 -10.67 1.48
CA ASN A 76 -1.96 -10.87 2.92
C ASN A 76 -2.19 -9.57 3.68
N ALA A 77 -2.26 -8.42 2.99
CA ALA A 77 -2.64 -7.14 3.54
C ALA A 77 -3.38 -6.27 2.51
N PHE A 78 -4.16 -5.29 2.99
CA PHE A 78 -4.70 -4.24 2.15
C PHE A 78 -4.93 -2.93 2.91
N ILE A 79 -4.98 -1.83 2.16
CA ILE A 79 -5.36 -0.50 2.66
C ILE A 79 -6.54 0.02 1.86
N THR A 80 -7.63 0.33 2.55
CA THR A 80 -8.85 0.88 1.95
C THR A 80 -9.58 1.79 2.95
N ASP A 81 -10.64 2.47 2.51
CA ASP A 81 -11.44 3.33 3.39
C ASP A 81 -12.10 2.52 4.52
N THR A 82 -12.37 3.20 5.64
CA THR A 82 -12.83 2.54 6.86
C THR A 82 -14.16 1.80 6.68
N GLU A 83 -15.04 2.30 5.82
CA GLU A 83 -16.35 1.68 5.52
C GLU A 83 -16.16 0.36 4.77
N THR A 84 -15.36 0.37 3.71
CA THR A 84 -15.03 -0.82 2.93
C THR A 84 -14.28 -1.85 3.77
N ALA A 85 -13.34 -1.41 4.61
CA ALA A 85 -12.64 -2.30 5.53
C ALA A 85 -13.60 -3.02 6.47
N LYS A 86 -14.53 -2.29 7.10
CA LYS A 86 -15.57 -2.87 7.97
C LYS A 86 -16.46 -3.86 7.23
N PHE A 87 -16.87 -3.53 6.01
CA PHE A 87 -17.65 -4.42 5.16
C PHE A 87 -16.92 -5.74 4.90
N ILE A 88 -15.64 -5.69 4.52
CA ILE A 88 -14.85 -6.89 4.23
C ILE A 88 -14.65 -7.72 5.51
N THR A 89 -14.22 -7.11 6.61
CA THR A 89 -13.95 -7.83 7.87
C THR A 89 -15.22 -8.39 8.52
N GLY A 90 -16.38 -7.74 8.30
CA GLY A 90 -17.66 -8.22 8.80
C GLY A 90 -18.22 -9.42 8.02
N ASN A 91 -17.86 -9.56 6.73
CA ASN A 91 -18.32 -10.66 5.88
C ASN A 91 -17.30 -11.80 5.76
N ASN A 92 -16.03 -11.57 6.12
CA ASN A 92 -14.96 -12.56 6.00
C ASN A 92 -13.99 -12.48 7.18
N ASN A 93 -14.09 -13.46 8.08
CA ASN A 93 -13.28 -13.56 9.30
C ASN A 93 -11.78 -13.81 9.02
N LYS A 94 -11.38 -14.10 7.78
CA LYS A 94 -9.96 -14.20 7.41
C LYS A 94 -9.27 -12.85 7.42
N TRP A 95 -9.99 -11.74 7.46
CA TRP A 95 -9.41 -10.39 7.44
C TRP A 95 -9.61 -9.68 8.76
N VAL A 96 -8.55 -9.06 9.27
CA VAL A 96 -8.52 -8.42 10.59
C VAL A 96 -8.00 -7.00 10.46
N LEU A 97 -8.78 -6.04 10.95
CA LEU A 97 -8.38 -4.64 11.02
C LEU A 97 -7.27 -4.50 12.07
N ILE A 98 -6.13 -3.94 11.65
CA ILE A 98 -4.97 -3.76 12.52
C ILE A 98 -4.92 -2.36 13.10
N CYS A 99 -5.07 -1.35 12.25
CA CYS A 99 -5.06 0.03 12.71
C CYS A 99 -5.79 0.94 11.74
N ARG A 100 -6.12 2.13 12.26
CA ARG A 100 -6.64 3.23 11.47
C ARG A 100 -5.49 4.16 11.11
N ILE A 101 -5.57 4.69 9.90
CA ILE A 101 -4.71 5.74 9.38
C ILE A 101 -5.59 6.84 8.82
N ALA A 102 -5.04 8.04 8.64
CA ALA A 102 -5.80 9.15 8.09
C ALA A 102 -5.00 9.93 7.06
N VAL A 103 -5.74 10.54 6.14
CA VAL A 103 -5.20 11.32 5.02
C VAL A 103 -5.89 12.68 5.04
N LYS A 104 -5.10 13.75 5.13
CA LYS A 104 -5.58 15.12 4.99
C LYS A 104 -5.04 15.71 3.69
N ARG A 105 -5.95 16.15 2.83
CA ARG A 105 -5.65 16.92 1.61
C ARG A 105 -6.07 18.37 1.80
N PRO A 106 -5.49 19.33 1.06
CA PRO A 106 -5.95 20.71 1.11
C PRO A 106 -7.41 20.81 0.69
N ALA A 107 -8.18 21.62 1.41
CA ALA A 107 -9.60 21.86 1.16
C ALA A 107 -10.49 20.59 1.12
N SER A 108 -10.03 19.48 1.72
CA SER A 108 -10.81 18.25 1.85
C SER A 108 -10.96 17.87 3.32
N PRO A 109 -12.09 17.27 3.73
CA PRO A 109 -12.22 16.69 5.06
C PRO A 109 -11.18 15.60 5.27
N LEU A 110 -10.82 15.38 6.54
CA LEU A 110 -9.97 14.25 6.93
C LEU A 110 -10.67 12.95 6.51
N LYS A 111 -9.97 12.13 5.72
CA LYS A 111 -10.47 10.80 5.33
C LYS A 111 -9.73 9.72 6.11
N THR A 112 -10.48 8.79 6.68
CA THR A 112 -9.93 7.68 7.47
C THR A 112 -9.90 6.40 6.66
N TYR A 113 -8.78 5.70 6.77
CA TYR A 113 -8.52 4.43 6.10
C TYR A 113 -8.08 3.41 7.15
N SER A 114 -7.99 2.16 6.74
CA SER A 114 -7.58 1.08 7.63
C SER A 114 -6.55 0.21 6.95
N ILE A 115 -5.54 -0.19 7.72
CA ILE A 115 -4.66 -1.29 7.35
C ILE A 115 -5.32 -2.57 7.86
N VAL A 116 -5.58 -3.49 6.95
CA VAL A 116 -6.22 -4.77 7.23
C VAL A 116 -5.28 -5.88 6.78
N VAL A 117 -5.14 -6.93 7.58
CA VAL A 117 -4.27 -8.06 7.27
C VAL A 117 -5.06 -9.36 7.28
N ASN A 118 -4.52 -10.36 6.58
CA ASN A 118 -5.04 -11.71 6.68
C ASN A 118 -4.72 -12.26 8.08
N SER A 119 -5.68 -12.96 8.69
CA SER A 119 -5.58 -13.59 10.01
C SER A 119 -4.36 -14.51 10.15
N ASN A 120 -3.89 -15.12 9.06
CA ASN A 120 -2.64 -15.90 9.07
C ASN A 120 -1.43 -15.05 9.45
N LEU A 121 -1.38 -13.79 9.02
CA LEU A 121 -0.29 -12.86 9.34
C LEU A 121 -0.21 -12.52 10.83
N LEU A 122 -1.32 -12.66 11.57
CA LEU A 122 -1.34 -12.45 13.03
C LEU A 122 -0.48 -13.46 13.80
N ARG A 123 -0.21 -14.63 13.19
CA ARG A 123 0.70 -15.63 13.76
C ARG A 123 2.16 -15.18 13.68
N HIS A 124 2.48 -14.21 12.83
CA HIS A 124 3.82 -13.68 12.60
C HIS A 124 3.94 -12.27 13.20
N LYS A 125 3.93 -12.19 14.54
CA LYS A 125 3.91 -10.90 15.28
C LYS A 125 5.01 -9.92 14.85
N GLU A 126 6.22 -10.42 14.62
CA GLU A 126 7.35 -9.58 14.21
C GLU A 126 7.12 -8.93 12.84
N ILE A 127 6.52 -9.65 11.89
CA ILE A 127 6.18 -9.12 10.56
C ILE A 127 5.15 -8.02 10.69
N LEU A 128 4.12 -8.23 11.53
CA LEU A 128 3.09 -7.24 11.77
C LEU A 128 3.67 -5.96 12.42
N ILE A 129 4.54 -6.11 13.42
CA ILE A 129 5.24 -4.99 14.06
C ILE A 129 6.08 -4.24 13.02
N ASN A 130 6.91 -4.94 12.26
CA ASN A 130 7.78 -4.34 11.25
C ASN A 130 6.98 -3.66 10.13
N LEU A 131 5.80 -4.18 9.77
CA LEU A 131 4.89 -3.55 8.81
C LEU A 131 4.36 -2.20 9.34
N ILE A 132 3.91 -2.16 10.60
CA ILE A 132 3.40 -0.95 11.26
C ILE A 132 4.53 0.07 11.46
N GLU A 133 5.70 -0.37 11.94
CA GLU A 133 6.88 0.48 12.09
C GLU A 133 7.31 1.06 10.73
N SER A 134 7.31 0.26 9.67
CA SER A 134 7.62 0.72 8.32
C SER A 134 6.63 1.77 7.85
N TRP A 135 5.33 1.62 8.13
CA TRP A 135 4.35 2.66 7.82
C TRP A 135 4.66 3.95 8.59
N ASN A 136 4.79 3.87 9.92
CA ASN A 136 4.97 5.05 10.78
C ASN A 136 6.26 5.81 10.46
N ARG A 137 7.37 5.07 10.31
CA ARG A 137 8.66 5.64 9.90
C ARG A 137 8.55 6.30 8.52
N GLY A 138 7.86 5.67 7.59
CA GLY A 138 7.63 6.22 6.26
C GLY A 138 6.86 7.54 6.30
N VAL A 139 5.82 7.61 7.13
CA VAL A 139 5.06 8.84 7.39
C VAL A 139 5.96 9.94 7.96
N ASP A 140 6.85 9.61 8.89
CA ASP A 140 7.80 10.59 9.45
C ASP A 140 8.80 11.09 8.43
N LEU A 141 9.36 10.19 7.62
CA LEU A 141 10.29 10.52 6.55
C LEU A 141 9.66 11.44 5.48
N LEU A 142 8.38 11.23 5.17
CA LEU A 142 7.65 12.07 4.20
C LEU A 142 7.33 13.48 4.72
N LYS A 143 7.65 13.81 5.98
CA LYS A 143 7.63 15.19 6.49
C LYS A 143 8.80 16.01 5.94
N ASP A 144 9.90 15.37 5.56
CA ASP A 144 11.02 16.01 4.86
C ASP A 144 10.63 16.27 3.39
N PRO A 145 10.60 17.54 2.92
CA PRO A 145 10.25 17.87 1.54
C PRO A 145 11.16 17.23 0.48
N ALA A 146 12.44 17.01 0.78
CA ALA A 146 13.38 16.40 -0.14
C ALA A 146 13.06 14.91 -0.33
N VAL A 147 12.83 14.19 0.76
CA VAL A 147 12.39 12.78 0.72
C VAL A 147 11.06 12.69 0.00
N GLN A 148 10.07 13.50 0.36
CA GLN A 148 8.77 13.51 -0.28
C GLN A 148 8.87 13.71 -1.80
N LYS A 149 9.67 14.69 -2.24
CA LYS A 149 9.87 14.98 -3.68
C LYS A 149 10.44 13.77 -4.42
N VAL A 150 11.44 13.10 -3.85
CA VAL A 150 12.05 11.90 -4.46
C VAL A 150 11.05 10.76 -4.54
N ILE A 151 10.38 10.44 -3.44
CA ILE A 151 9.44 9.32 -3.36
C ILE A 151 8.22 9.55 -4.27
N PHE A 152 7.65 10.75 -4.27
CA PHE A 152 6.48 11.05 -5.10
C PHE A 152 6.83 11.03 -6.58
N LYS A 153 8.02 11.51 -6.96
CA LYS A 153 8.52 11.38 -8.34
C LYS A 153 8.63 9.91 -8.74
N ASN A 154 9.23 9.06 -7.90
CA ASN A 154 9.40 7.63 -8.20
C ASN A 154 8.06 6.90 -8.37
N LEU A 155 7.06 7.28 -7.57
CA LEU A 155 5.72 6.68 -7.61
C LEU A 155 4.77 7.38 -8.61
N ASN A 156 5.26 8.35 -9.38
CA ASN A 156 4.44 9.18 -10.27
C ASN A 156 3.20 9.80 -9.56
N ILE A 157 3.35 10.16 -8.30
CA ILE A 157 2.32 10.85 -7.51
C ILE A 157 2.48 12.34 -7.77
N ARG A 158 1.41 13.00 -8.21
CA ARG A 158 1.41 14.47 -8.27
C ARG A 158 1.57 15.01 -6.86
N ALA A 159 2.67 15.74 -6.63
CA ALA A 159 2.86 16.48 -5.40
C ALA A 159 1.84 17.62 -5.35
N ASP A 160 0.65 17.34 -4.83
CA ASP A 160 -0.38 18.35 -4.52
C ASP A 160 -0.03 19.15 -3.24
N GLY A 161 1.26 19.11 -2.85
CA GLY A 161 1.93 19.98 -1.88
C GLY A 161 1.48 19.86 -0.43
N LYS A 162 0.43 19.08 -0.13
CA LYS A 162 -0.24 19.13 1.17
C LYS A 162 -0.85 17.80 1.63
N LEU A 163 -0.48 16.67 1.03
CA LEU A 163 -0.86 15.35 1.53
C LEU A 163 -0.23 15.13 2.91
N LYS A 164 -1.04 15.08 3.96
CA LYS A 164 -0.59 14.68 5.30
C LYS A 164 -1.12 13.29 5.60
N LEU A 165 -0.19 12.35 5.74
CA LEU A 165 -0.46 11.00 6.21
C LEU A 165 -0.31 10.97 7.74
N VAL A 166 -1.16 10.18 8.39
CA VAL A 166 -1.14 10.00 9.84
C VAL A 166 -0.62 8.61 10.16
N HIS A 167 0.07 8.52 11.31
CA HIS A 167 0.52 7.26 11.87
C HIS A 167 -0.62 6.25 12.04
N CYS A 168 -0.26 4.99 11.96
CA CYS A 168 -1.07 3.85 12.33
C CYS A 168 -1.19 3.85 13.87
N THR A 169 -2.40 4.10 14.36
CA THR A 169 -2.76 4.01 15.78
C THR A 169 -3.67 2.80 15.97
N GLY A 170 -3.20 1.83 16.76
CA GLY A 170 -3.96 0.66 17.20
C GLY A 170 -4.81 0.98 18.42
#